data_AF-A0A542BEK8-F1
#
_entry.id   AF-A0A542BEK8-F1
#
_cell.length_a   1.000
_cell.length_b   1.000
_cell.length_c   1.000
_cell.angle_alpha   90.00
_cell.angle_beta   90.00
_cell.angle_gamma   90.00
#
_symmetry.space_group_name_H-M   'P 1'
#
loop_
_entity.id
_entity.type
_entity.pdbx_description
1 polymer ?
#
loop_
_entity_poly.entity_id
_entity_poly.type
_entity_poly.pdbx_seq_one_letter_code
_entity_poly.pdbx_strand_id
1 'polypeptide(L)'
;MPKRRNTPAATPPITDFESCQRARSALFRRLTDQLEIFRVCPNRICKRRRACQDARGACFLAVLRAMPDDTRRSFAYAVENRANGLDPDEAIAQAEARVAKEIARHGE
;
A
#
# COMPACT_ATOMS: atom_id res chain seq x y z
N MET A 1 22.28 7.21 7.54
CA MET A 1 21.03 6.54 7.09
C MET A 1 20.85 5.23 7.83
N PRO A 2 19.71 4.95 8.48
CA PRO A 2 19.50 3.66 9.12
C PRO A 2 19.44 2.57 8.04
N LYS A 3 20.28 1.54 8.16
CA LYS A 3 20.28 0.36 7.28
C LYS A 3 18.85 -0.21 7.25
N ARG A 4 18.19 -0.19 6.08
CA ARG A 4 16.91 -0.89 5.85
C ARG A 4 17.14 -2.38 6.15
N ARG A 5 16.78 -2.83 7.35
CA ARG A 5 17.00 -4.22 7.81
C ARG A 5 16.15 -5.26 7.05
N ASN A 6 15.19 -4.80 6.25
CA ASN A 6 14.41 -5.62 5.34
C ASN A 6 14.65 -5.08 3.92
N THR A 7 15.75 -5.49 3.28
CA THR A 7 15.77 -5.41 1.82
C THR A 7 14.70 -6.40 1.36
N PRO A 8 13.58 -5.95 0.78
CA PRO A 8 12.58 -6.87 0.27
C PRO A 8 13.28 -7.81 -0.71
N ALA A 9 13.01 -9.11 -0.62
CA ALA A 9 13.50 -10.08 -1.59
C ALA A 9 13.25 -9.53 -2.99
N ALA A 10 14.26 -9.59 -3.86
CA ALA A 10 14.17 -9.04 -5.21
C ALA A 10 12.87 -9.54 -5.83
N THR A 11 11.97 -8.62 -6.16
CA THR A 11 10.73 -8.97 -6.81
C THR A 11 11.12 -9.57 -8.17
N PRO A 12 10.76 -10.84 -8.45
CA PRO A 12 11.10 -11.42 -9.74
C PRO A 12 10.46 -10.59 -10.85
N PRO A 13 11.08 -10.50 -12.03
CA PRO A 13 10.53 -9.75 -13.15
C PRO A 13 9.12 -10.27 -13.46
N ILE A 14 8.18 -9.33 -13.59
CA ILE A 14 6.78 -9.63 -13.88
C ILE A 14 6.65 -9.64 -15.40
N THR A 15 6.76 -10.81 -16.00
CA THR A 15 6.73 -11.04 -17.46
C THR A 15 5.38 -11.57 -17.95
N ASP A 16 4.62 -12.18 -17.05
CA ASP A 16 3.35 -12.86 -17.33
C ASP A 16 2.48 -12.92 -16.07
N PHE A 17 1.23 -13.36 -16.23
CA PHE A 17 0.29 -13.47 -15.12
C PHE A 17 0.77 -14.41 -14.01
N GLU A 18 1.43 -15.51 -14.34
CA GLU A 18 1.90 -16.51 -13.37
C GLU A 18 3.08 -15.99 -12.54
N SER A 19 4.00 -15.25 -13.16
CA SER A 19 5.08 -14.50 -12.52
C SER A 19 4.52 -13.41 -11.59
N CYS A 20 3.43 -12.74 -11.98
CA CYS A 20 2.72 -11.79 -11.12
C CYS A 20 2.15 -12.48 -9.88
N GLN A 21 1.49 -13.62 -10.06
CA GLN A 21 0.92 -14.41 -8.95
C GLN A 21 2.01 -14.94 -8.01
N ARG A 22 3.17 -15.34 -8.54
CA ARG A 22 4.35 -15.74 -7.73
C ARG A 22 4.96 -14.55 -6.98
N ALA A 23 5.06 -13.38 -7.62
CA ALA A 23 5.60 -12.16 -7.04
C ALA A 23 4.67 -11.52 -6.01
N ARG A 24 3.36 -11.81 -6.08
CA ARG A 24 2.28 -11.17 -5.32
C ARG A 24 2.55 -11.11 -3.82
N SER A 25 2.98 -12.22 -3.22
CA SER A 25 3.30 -12.31 -1.79
C SER A 25 4.43 -11.38 -1.38
N ALA A 26 5.53 -11.40 -2.15
CA ALA A 26 6.70 -10.56 -1.93
C ALA A 26 6.38 -9.06 -2.15
N LEU A 27 5.57 -8.75 -3.15
CA LEU A 27 5.07 -7.40 -3.44
C LEU A 27 4.24 -6.86 -2.29
N PHE A 28 3.22 -7.60 -1.84
CA PHE A 28 2.38 -7.16 -0.73
C PHE A 28 3.17 -6.99 0.55
N ARG A 29 4.08 -7.93 0.86
CA ARG A 29 4.96 -7.80 2.02
C ARG A 29 5.81 -6.53 1.95
N ARG A 30 6.46 -6.28 0.81
CA ARG A 30 7.24 -5.06 0.57
C ARG A 30 6.41 -3.80 0.77
N LEU A 31 5.21 -3.76 0.21
CA LEU A 31 4.30 -2.63 0.33
C LEU A 31 3.89 -2.40 1.79
N THR A 32 3.51 -3.46 2.52
CA THR A 32 3.15 -3.35 3.94
C THR A 32 4.29 -2.90 4.83
N ASP A 33 5.52 -3.31 4.51
CA ASP A 33 6.71 -2.91 5.25
C ASP A 33 7.05 -1.44 4.97
N GLN A 34 6.91 -0.98 3.73
CA GLN A 34 7.11 0.42 3.34
C GLN A 34 6.09 1.36 3.97
N LEU A 35 4.82 0.93 4.05
CA LEU A 35 3.75 1.66 4.72
C LEU A 35 3.77 1.51 6.25
N GLU A 36 4.74 0.78 6.79
CA GLU A 36 4.91 0.52 8.22
C GLU A 36 3.65 -0.02 8.92
N ILE A 37 2.83 -0.81 8.20
CA ILE A 37 1.55 -1.36 8.69
C ILE A 37 1.71 -2.18 9.98
N PHE A 38 2.90 -2.73 10.21
CA PHE A 38 3.23 -3.43 11.46
C PHE A 38 2.99 -2.57 12.71
N ARG A 39 3.02 -1.23 12.63
CA ARG A 39 2.78 -0.33 13.78
C ARG A 39 1.37 -0.48 14.34
N VAL A 40 0.38 -0.68 13.47
CA VAL A 40 -1.04 -0.83 13.81
C VAL A 40 -1.51 -2.28 13.85
N CYS A 41 -0.68 -3.24 13.41
CA CYS A 41 -1.00 -4.66 13.39
C CYS A 41 -1.14 -5.24 14.83
N PRO A 42 -2.16 -6.04 15.16
CA PRO A 42 -2.28 -6.67 16.48
C PRO A 42 -1.23 -7.76 16.74
N ASN A 43 -0.58 -8.30 15.70
CA ASN A 43 0.42 -9.36 15.83
C ASN A 43 1.76 -8.82 16.37
N ARG A 44 2.14 -9.27 17.58
CA ARG A 44 3.40 -8.87 18.26
C ARG A 44 4.66 -9.25 17.47
N ILE A 45 4.63 -10.33 16.69
CA ILE A 45 5.77 -10.75 15.86
C ILE A 45 6.02 -9.72 14.75
N CYS A 46 4.96 -9.26 14.07
CA CYS A 46 5.06 -8.23 13.04
C CYS A 46 5.64 -6.93 13.61
N LYS A 47 5.17 -6.49 14.79
CA LYS A 47 5.71 -5.32 15.50
C LYS A 47 7.20 -5.47 15.80
N ARG A 48 7.60 -6.60 16.40
CA ARG A 48 9.00 -6.88 16.78
C ARG A 48 9.93 -6.95 15.58
N ARG A 49 9.50 -7.58 14.49
CA ARG A 49 10.26 -7.72 13.24
C ARG A 49 10.19 -6.47 12.36
N ARG A 50 9.32 -5.51 12.68
CA ARG A 50 9.02 -4.32 11.86
C ARG A 50 8.72 -4.71 10.41
N ALA A 51 7.97 -5.80 10.24
CA ALA A 51 7.69 -6.39 8.94
C ALA A 51 6.44 -7.27 8.98
N CYS A 52 5.65 -7.26 7.93
CA CYS A 52 4.55 -8.20 7.74
C CYS A 52 5.11 -9.63 7.60
N GLN A 53 4.55 -10.56 8.37
CA GLN A 53 4.93 -11.98 8.34
C GLN A 53 3.90 -12.84 7.60
N ASP A 54 2.80 -12.25 7.14
CA ASP A 54 1.77 -12.98 6.39
C ASP A 54 2.12 -13.05 4.90
N ALA A 55 2.26 -14.27 4.37
CA ALA A 55 2.65 -14.49 2.98
C ALA A 55 1.59 -14.05 1.96
N ARG A 56 0.33 -13.84 2.38
CA ARG A 56 -0.77 -13.42 1.50
C ARG A 56 -1.03 -11.92 1.59
N GLY A 57 -0.29 -11.19 2.43
CA GLY A 57 -0.49 -9.77 2.65
C GLY A 57 -1.82 -9.46 3.37
N ALA A 58 -2.35 -10.39 4.17
CA ALA A 58 -3.64 -10.22 4.83
C ALA A 58 -3.72 -8.93 5.67
N CYS A 59 -2.61 -8.50 6.28
CA CYS A 59 -2.53 -7.25 7.03
C CYS A 59 -2.72 -6.00 6.16
N PHE A 60 -2.28 -6.01 4.89
CA PHE A 60 -2.52 -4.91 3.96
C PHE A 60 -4.00 -4.72 3.71
N LEU A 61 -4.67 -5.83 3.35
CA LEU A 61 -6.10 -5.84 3.05
C LEU A 61 -6.93 -5.47 4.27
N ALA A 62 -6.54 -5.94 5.45
CA ALA A 62 -7.20 -5.57 6.70
C ALA A 62 -7.09 -4.07 6.98
N VAL A 63 -5.92 -3.46 6.78
CA VAL A 63 -5.75 -2.01 6.92
C VAL A 63 -6.60 -1.26 5.90
N LEU A 64 -6.55 -1.64 4.62
CA LEU A 64 -7.36 -0.99 3.58
C LEU A 64 -8.87 -1.08 3.86
N ARG A 65 -9.34 -2.17 4.49
CA ARG A 65 -10.74 -2.33 4.90
C ARG A 65 -11.12 -1.51 6.14
N ALA A 66 -10.16 -1.22 7.00
CA ALA A 66 -10.36 -0.45 8.22
C ALA A 66 -10.18 1.07 8.01
N MET A 67 -9.61 1.49 6.88
CA MET A 67 -9.47 2.89 6.53
C MET A 67 -10.85 3.53 6.28
N PRO A 68 -11.05 4.80 6.69
CA PRO A 68 -12.17 5.60 6.24
C PRO A 68 -12.30 5.59 4.71
N ASP A 69 -13.53 5.67 4.20
CA ASP A 69 -13.82 5.47 2.78
C ASP A 69 -13.14 6.53 1.89
N ASP A 70 -13.17 7.78 2.32
CA ASP A 70 -12.46 8.91 1.72
C ASP A 70 -10.95 8.67 1.62
N THR A 71 -10.34 8.17 2.70
CA THR A 71 -8.91 7.82 2.76
C THR A 71 -8.59 6.68 1.80
N ARG A 72 -9.47 5.66 1.74
CA ARG A 72 -9.33 4.53 0.82
C ARG A 72 -9.44 4.96 -0.64
N ARG A 73 -10.39 5.85 -0.96
CA ARG A 73 -10.55 6.45 -2.30
C ARG A 73 -9.34 7.29 -2.69
N SER A 74 -8.87 8.15 -1.79
CA SER A 74 -7.67 8.97 -2.01
C SER A 74 -6.45 8.10 -2.30
N PHE A 75 -6.23 7.04 -1.52
CA PHE A 75 -5.15 6.09 -1.78
C PHE A 75 -5.26 5.41 -3.15
N ALA A 76 -6.47 4.98 -3.55
CA ALA A 76 -6.69 4.37 -4.86
C ALA A 76 -6.38 5.34 -6.01
N TYR A 77 -6.88 6.58 -5.95
CA TYR A 77 -6.62 7.60 -6.96
C TYR A 77 -5.14 8.00 -7.01
N ALA A 78 -4.46 8.08 -5.87
CA ALA A 78 -3.03 8.36 -5.85
C ALA A 78 -2.22 7.26 -6.55
N VAL A 79 -2.60 5.98 -6.37
CA VAL A 79 -1.97 4.85 -7.07
C VAL A 79 -2.24 4.89 -8.57
N GLU A 80 -3.48 5.19 -9.00
CA GLU A 80 -3.84 5.36 -10.41
C GLU A 80 -3.06 6.50 -11.06
N ASN A 81 -3.02 7.65 -10.40
CA ASN A 81 -2.26 8.82 -10.83
C ASN A 81 -0.77 8.49 -11.01
N ARG A 82 -0.17 7.74 -10.06
CA ARG A 82 1.21 7.27 -10.19
C ARG A 82 1.41 6.32 -11.34
N ALA A 83 0.46 5.42 -11.59
CA ALA A 83 0.51 4.53 -12.74
C ALA A 83 0.44 5.30 -14.09
N ASN A 84 -0.24 6.46 -14.09
CA ASN A 84 -0.33 7.36 -15.23
C ASN A 84 0.88 8.31 -15.38
N GLY A 85 1.91 8.17 -14.54
CA GLY A 85 3.17 8.90 -14.68
C GLY A 85 3.29 10.19 -13.87
N LEU A 86 2.31 10.52 -13.03
CA LEU A 86 2.41 11.67 -12.12
C LEU A 86 3.50 11.45 -11.07
N ASP A 87 4.11 12.53 -10.59
CA ASP A 87 5.05 12.49 -9.45
C ASP A 87 4.31 12.07 -8.15
N PRO A 88 4.97 11.44 -7.14
CA PRO A 88 4.37 11.13 -5.85
C PRO A 88 3.54 12.25 -5.23
N ASP A 89 4.09 13.45 -5.14
CA ASP A 89 3.43 14.54 -4.41
C ASP A 89 2.23 15.08 -5.21
N GLU A 90 2.38 15.17 -6.54
CA GLU A 90 1.31 15.58 -7.43
C GLU A 90 0.17 14.57 -7.48
N ALA A 91 0.50 13.27 -7.50
CA ALA A 91 -0.48 12.19 -7.53
C ALA A 91 -1.36 12.20 -6.26
N ILE A 92 -0.76 12.46 -5.10
CA ILE A 92 -1.46 12.60 -3.82
C ILE A 92 -2.34 13.85 -3.84
N ALA A 93 -1.79 15.01 -4.21
CA ALA A 93 -2.54 16.26 -4.22
C ALA A 93 -3.76 16.19 -5.15
N GLN A 94 -3.62 15.59 -6.33
CA GLN A 94 -4.75 15.39 -7.25
C GLN A 94 -5.79 14.41 -6.71
N ALA A 95 -5.36 13.35 -6.01
CA ALA A 95 -6.27 12.38 -5.40
C ALA A 95 -7.10 13.01 -4.28
N GLU A 96 -6.46 13.76 -3.38
CA GLU A 96 -7.14 14.49 -2.29
C GLU A 96 -8.11 15.54 -2.85
N ALA A 97 -7.69 16.30 -3.86
CA ALA A 97 -8.55 17.28 -4.51
C ALA A 97 -9.79 16.64 -5.17
N ARG A 98 -9.63 15.44 -5.74
CA ARG A 98 -10.75 14.67 -6.30
C ARG A 98 -11.72 14.23 -5.22
N VAL A 99 -11.23 13.62 -4.13
CA VAL A 99 -12.08 13.17 -3.02
C VAL A 99 -12.81 14.35 -2.38
N ALA A 100 -12.13 15.50 -2.17
CA ALA A 100 -12.76 16.70 -1.65
C ALA A 100 -13.91 17.20 -2.54
N LYS A 101 -13.76 17.17 -3.87
CA LYS A 101 -14.82 17.51 -4.82
C LYS A 101 -16.00 16.53 -4.75
N GLU A 102 -15.73 15.23 -4.59
CA GLU A 102 -16.76 14.21 -4.46
C GLU A 102 -17.57 14.39 -3.16
N ILE A 103 -16.88 14.57 -2.02
CA ILE A 103 -17.51 14.85 -0.71
C ILE A 103 -18.36 16.13 -0.79
N ALA A 104 -17.82 17.21 -1.36
CA ALA A 104 -18.55 18.47 -1.51
C ALA A 104 -19.81 18.33 -2.40
N ARG A 105 -19.80 17.39 -3.34
CA ARG A 105 -20.91 17.15 -4.27
C ARG A 105 -21.96 16.17 -3.72
N HIS A 106 -21.55 15.20 -2.93
CA HIS A 106 -22.40 14.05 -2.55
C HIS A 106 -22.63 13.91 -1.04
N GLY A 107 -21.97 14.72 -0.21
CA GLY A 107 -22.18 14.75 1.24
C GLY A 107 -21.52 13.61 2.02
N GLU A 108 -20.99 12.57 1.35
CA GLU A 108 -20.32 11.40 1.94
C GLU A 108 -19.20 10.84 1.02
#